data_AF-A0A2T1DAY8-F1
#
_entry.id   AF-A0A2T1DAY8-F1
#
_cell.length_a   1.000
_cell.length_b   1.000
_cell.length_c   1.000
_cell.angle_alpha   90.00
_cell.angle_beta   90.00
_cell.angle_gamma   90.00
#
_symmetry.space_group_name_H-M   'P 1'
#
loop_
_entity.id
_entity.type
_entity.pdbx_description
1 polymer ?
#
loop_
_entity_poly.entity_id
_entity_poly.type
_entity_poly.pdbx_seq_one_letter_code
_entity_poly.pdbx_strand_id
1 'polypeptide(L)' 'MAFQHSDYTWSVRRNGRECARARTRREADRIVQQLQKIHRTAQFDVRYEGKNIPHCGEGGRSLE' A
#
# COMPACT_ATOMS: atom_id res chain seq x y z
N MET A 1 19.20 18.78 -8.03
CA MET A 1 18.28 17.67 -8.35
C MET A 1 17.51 17.35 -7.09
N ALA A 2 16.18 17.50 -7.11
CA ALA A 2 15.36 17.35 -5.90
C ALA A 2 15.38 15.89 -5.44
N PHE A 3 15.99 15.62 -4.28
CA PHE A 3 15.84 14.38 -3.54
C PHE A 3 14.38 14.33 -3.03
N GLN A 4 13.48 13.79 -3.85
CA GLN A 4 12.10 13.53 -3.42
C GLN A 4 12.13 12.29 -2.52
N HIS A 5 12.24 12.55 -1.22
CA HIS A 5 11.92 11.64 -0.14
C HIS A 5 10.50 11.08 -0.37
N SER A 6 10.41 9.93 -1.05
CA SER A 6 9.16 9.20 -1.17
C SER A 6 9.01 8.32 0.07
N ASP A 7 8.75 8.95 1.22
CA ASP A 7 8.41 8.30 2.50
C ASP A 7 7.04 7.57 2.47
N TYR A 8 6.40 7.50 1.31
CA TYR A 8 5.13 6.78 1.13
C TYR A 8 5.42 5.34 0.72
N THR A 9 5.02 4.42 1.58
CA THR A 9 5.26 2.99 1.37
C THR A 9 4.03 2.25 0.83
N TRP A 10 2.87 2.89 0.75
CA TRP A 10 1.63 2.30 0.23
C TRP A 10 1.02 3.18 -0.86
N SER A 11 0.77 2.60 -2.04
CA SER A 11 0.06 3.25 -3.14
C SER A 11 -1.31 2.61 -3.34
N VAL A 12 -2.35 3.45 -3.39
CA VAL A 12 -3.72 3.08 -3.74
C VAL A 12 -3.94 3.33 -5.22
N ARG A 13 -4.32 2.30 -5.96
CA ARG A 13 -4.49 2.31 -7.42
C ARG A 13 -5.93 1.96 -7.80
N ARG A 14 -6.44 2.56 -8.87
CA ARG A 14 -7.72 2.23 -9.50
C ARG A 14 -7.46 1.91 -10.96
N ASN A 15 -7.84 0.71 -11.42
CA ASN A 15 -7.61 0.27 -12.80
C ASN A 15 -6.14 0.44 -13.25
N GLY A 16 -5.19 0.14 -12.36
CA GLY A 16 -3.75 0.29 -12.65
C GLY A 16 -3.19 1.71 -12.56
N ARG A 17 -4.03 2.75 -12.39
CA ARG A 17 -3.58 4.13 -12.17
C ARG A 17 -3.51 4.45 -10.68
N GLU A 18 -2.41 5.06 -10.23
CA GLU A 18 -2.29 5.56 -8.87
C GLU A 18 -3.29 6.70 -8.63
N CYS A 19 -4.04 6.61 -7.54
CA CYS A 19 -5.03 7.61 -7.14
C CYS A 19 -4.68 8.27 -5.81
N ALA A 20 -3.99 7.55 -4.91
CA ALA A 20 -3.54 8.09 -3.64
C ALA A 20 -2.30 7.34 -3.13
N ARG A 21 -1.59 7.97 -2.19
CA ARG A 21 -0.47 7.37 -1.46
C ARG A 21 -0.71 7.49 0.04
N ALA A 22 -0.14 6.56 0.78
CA ALA A 22 -0.26 6.46 2.22
C ALA A 22 1.06 6.00 2.84
N ARG A 23 1.32 6.46 4.06
CA ARG A 23 2.52 6.08 4.82
C ARG A 23 2.36 4.73 5.51
N THR A 24 1.12 4.33 5.80
CA THR A 24 0.79 3.06 6.48
C THR A 24 -0.35 2.33 5.78
N ARG A 25 -0.44 1.01 5.96
CA ARG A 25 -1.56 0.21 5.43
C ARG A 25 -2.91 0.71 5.93
N ARG A 26 -2.96 1.10 7.21
CA ARG A 26 -4.19 1.55 7.88
C ARG A 26 -4.71 2.86 7.28
N GLU A 27 -3.79 3.75 6.90
CA GLU A 27 -4.12 4.99 6.19
C GLU A 27 -4.60 4.70 4.76
N ALA A 28 -3.91 3.80 4.04
CA ALA A 28 -4.32 3.36 2.71
C ALA A 28 -5.74 2.76 2.71
N ASP A 29 -6.05 1.95 3.73
CA ASP A 29 -7.37 1.31 3.88
C ASP A 29 -8.48 2.35 4.13
N ARG A 30 -8.25 3.34 5.00
CA ARG A 30 -9.20 4.45 5.19
C ARG A 30 -9.47 5.20 3.89
N ILE A 31 -8.42 5.44 3.09
CA ILE A 31 -8.56 6.10 1.79
C ILE A 31 -9.42 5.25 0.86
N VAL A 32 -9.19 3.93 0.78
CA VAL A 32 -10.03 3.02 -0.01
C VAL A 32 -11.48 3.07 0.47
N GLN A 33 -11.74 3.00 1.77
CA GLN A 33 -13.10 3.08 2.31
C GLN A 33 -13.79 4.40 1.95
N GLN A 34 -13.08 5.53 2.00
CA GLN A 34 -13.62 6.82 1.57
C GLN A 34 -13.90 6.86 0.06
N LEU A 35 -12.98 6.33 -0.75
CA LEU A 35 -13.14 6.26 -2.21
C LEU A 35 -14.28 5.33 -2.63
N GLN A 36 -14.50 4.21 -1.92
CA GLN A 36 -15.62 3.30 -2.15
C GLN A 36 -16.97 3.93 -1.81
N LYS A 37 -17.04 4.85 -0.84
CA LYS A 37 -18.28 5.61 -0.56
C LYS A 37 -18.71 6.45 -1.76
N ILE A 38 -17.75 7.00 -2.50
CA ILE A 38 -17.98 7.84 -3.68
C ILE A 38 -18.17 6.96 -4.93
N HIS A 39 -17.36 5.91 -5.06
CA HIS A 39 -17.33 5.01 -6.22
C HIS A 39 -17.57 3.56 -5.77
N ARG A 40 -18.83 3.23 -5.47
CA ARG A 40 -19.22 1.91 -4.93
C ARG A 40 -18.85 0.71 -5.82
N THR A 41 -18.72 0.92 -7.13
CA THR A 41 -18.39 -0.13 -8.11
C THR A 41 -16.93 -0.10 -8.55
N ALA A 42 -16.14 0.87 -8.09
CA ALA A 42 -14.73 0.95 -8.45
C ALA A 42 -13.90 -0.02 -7.59
N GLN A 43 -13.07 -0.80 -8.27
CA GLN A 43 -12.07 -1.63 -7.61
C GLN A 43 -10.84 -0.79 -7.32
N PHE A 44 -10.39 -0.83 -6.06
CA PHE A 44 -9.17 -0.17 -5.60
C PHE A 44 -8.19 -1.23 -5.14
N ASP A 45 -6.96 -1.15 -5.63
CA ASP A 45 -5.85 -2.00 -5.28
C ASP A 45 -4.89 -1.22 -4.39
N VAL A 46 -4.29 -1.88 -3.39
CA VAL A 46 -3.37 -1.22 -2.46
C VAL A 46 -2.05 -1.98 -2.46
N ARG A 47 -1.02 -1.38 -3.08
CA ARG A 47 0.32 -1.96 -3.22
C ARG A 47 1.29 -1.32 -2.25
N TYR A 48 2.12 -2.14 -1.63
CA TYR A 48 3.27 -1.66 -0.89
C TYR A 48 4.41 -1.38 -1.89
N GLU A 49 4.93 -0.16 -1.89
CA GLU A 49 6.05 0.29 -2.74
C GLU A 49 7.37 0.37 -1.97
N GLY A 50 7.37 0.07 -0.66
CA GLY A 50 8.61 0.00 0.12
C GLY A 50 9.48 -1.17 -0.36
N LYS A 51 10.79 -0.91 -0.53
CA LYS A 51 11.75 -1.97 -0.76
C LYS A 51 11.87 -2.81 0.51
N ASN A 52 11.47 -4.07 0.42
CA ASN A 52 11.71 -5.13 1.41
C ASN A 52 10.91 -4.99 2.72
N ILE A 53 9.79 -5.72 2.81
CA ILE A 53 9.25 -6.11 4.11
C ILE A 53 10.07 -7.34 4.51
N PRO A 54 10.96 -7.31 5.54
CA PRO A 54 11.41 -8.55 6.13
C PRO A 54 10.15 -9.30 6.58
N HIS A 55 9.95 -10.46 5.97
CA HIS A 55 8.83 -11.35 6.19
C HIS A 55 8.56 -11.48 7.70
N CYS A 56 7.44 -10.96 8.18
CA CYS A 56 7.02 -11.16 9.57
C CYS A 56 5.88 -12.18 9.55
N GLY A 57 6.19 -13.43 9.90
CA GLY A 57 5.20 -14.50 10.02
C GLY A 57 5.76 -15.92 9.97
N GLU A 58 6.19 -16.39 11.14
CA GLU A 58 6.17 -17.78 11.65
C GLU A 58 6.70 -18.93 10.80
N GLY A 59 7.87 -19.41 11.19
CA GLY A 59 8.44 -20.67 10.70
C GLY A 59 9.89 -20.78 11.07
N GLY A 60 10.19 -20.80 12.38
CA GLY A 60 11.50 -21.24 12.87
C GLY A 60 11.73 -22.68 12.42
N ARG A 61 12.29 -22.85 11.22
CA ARG A 61 13.08 -24.02 10.88
C ARG A 61 14.51 -23.55 10.81
N SER A 62 15.19 -23.65 11.95
CA SER A 62 16.54 -24.18 11.90
C SER A 62 16.42 -25.54 11.20
N LEU A 63 16.85 -25.62 9.96
CA LEU A 63 17.21 -26.91 9.37
C LEU A 63 18.58 -26.73 8.73
N GLU A 64 19.56 -27.04 9.59
CA GLU A 64 20.88 -27.62 9.31
C GLU A 64 21.93 -26.75 8.60
#